data_AF-A0A7J4HW09-F1
#
_entry.id   AF-A0A7J4HW09-F1
#
_cell.length_a   1.000
_cell.length_b   1.000
_cell.length_c   1.000
_cell.angle_alpha   90.00
_cell.angle_beta   90.00
_cell.angle_gamma   90.00
#
_symmetry.space_group_name_H-M   'P 1'
#
loop_
_entity.id
_entity.type
_entity.pdbx_description
1 polymer ?
#
loop_
_entity_poly.entity_id
_entity_poly.type
_entity_poly.pdbx_seq_one_letter_code
_entity_poly.pdbx_strand_id
1 'polypeptide(L)'
;MEEKLKVSKSELLIGQEQIKKWVEEKKRISKQKVNSLLKEIYGLKEFPESLKNEILKLRIKIIKEEQSYYSAKKSLPTILLNDKYVRSEKIDDLFEDELRDFIQRQYIHENRWRKKERNNNKIIKKYWGKKEEQIFKKDYLLRGNFNDIQRSSTAIFKKIIGERNYNSLKKELLKRLERGEEINGIGNASGYFLENKVMAFRKRYKPIKKSKKCIYCGKKFYPSLLSANLIKYYPIKKNVLEIDYCNACLTSAFWGIYKSKKSEKEMLIDIKKLIDCIGFIPTTNYFMNTRFLKDLPRDKFHEVMKILINTCPYSENQRAFNFPYKKTKEGYPTYKDKFGNWLRVLILAGVLEGYVRKTARGTFCIAEDGHLCLSMKEKAIDDWLSKNSFNHEKEPKYPRDEEFNPNQNMRGDWKVENYYIEYFGLAGSEDYDKKSEIKRKLCSKYKINLIEIHEKDISNLDKKLKVLLKNGNN
;
A
#
# COMPACT_ATOMS: atom_id res chain seq x y z
N MET A 1 -8.72 -26.92 40.40
CA MET A 1 -10.12 -27.06 39.93
C MET A 1 -10.12 -27.38 38.43
N GLU A 2 -9.43 -28.47 38.10
CA GLU A 2 -9.37 -29.05 36.76
C GLU A 2 -10.11 -30.38 36.83
N GLU A 3 -11.40 -30.39 36.48
CA GLU A 3 -12.09 -31.66 36.23
C GLU A 3 -13.16 -31.54 35.13
N LYS A 4 -12.78 -32.08 33.97
CA LYS A 4 -13.61 -32.91 33.06
C LYS A 4 -14.97 -32.37 32.61
N LEU A 5 -14.93 -31.52 31.59
CA LEU A 5 -15.89 -31.59 30.46
C LEU A 5 -15.32 -32.54 29.40
N LYS A 6 -15.40 -33.85 29.65
CA LYS A 6 -15.23 -34.87 28.61
C LYS A 6 -16.55 -34.99 27.84
N VAL A 7 -16.78 -34.08 26.90
CA VAL A 7 -17.78 -34.32 25.85
C VAL A 7 -17.18 -35.33 24.88
N SER A 8 -17.88 -36.45 24.69
CA SER A 8 -17.45 -37.52 23.80
C SER A 8 -17.25 -36.98 22.39
N LYS A 9 -16.13 -37.31 21.75
CA LYS A 9 -15.79 -36.88 20.37
C LYS A 9 -16.77 -37.43 19.30
N SER A 10 -17.73 -38.25 19.72
CA SER A 10 -18.73 -38.94 18.89
C SER A 10 -20.06 -38.20 18.73
N GLU A 11 -20.38 -37.19 19.54
CA GLU A 11 -21.72 -36.55 19.53
C GLU A 11 -21.85 -35.29 18.65
N LEU A 12 -20.84 -34.96 17.84
CA LEU A 12 -20.83 -33.75 17.00
C LEU A 12 -20.77 -34.04 15.49
N LEU A 13 -21.51 -35.06 15.04
CA LEU A 13 -21.74 -35.28 13.62
C LEU A 13 -23.24 -35.23 13.34
N ILE A 14 -23.71 -34.07 12.89
CA ILE A 14 -25.01 -33.95 12.24
C ILE A 14 -25.02 -34.97 11.10
N GLY A 15 -25.95 -35.92 11.14
CA GLY A 15 -26.05 -36.96 10.12
C GLY A 15 -26.28 -36.35 8.74
N GLN A 16 -25.80 -37.00 7.67
CA GLN A 16 -25.94 -36.48 6.30
C GLN A 16 -27.40 -36.15 5.92
N GLU A 17 -28.36 -36.86 6.53
CA GLU A 17 -29.79 -36.65 6.33
C GLU A 17 -30.32 -35.38 7.04
N GLN A 18 -29.83 -35.07 8.24
CA GLN A 18 -30.13 -33.81 8.93
C GLN A 18 -29.52 -32.62 8.18
N ILE A 19 -28.33 -32.76 7.60
CA ILE A 19 -27.72 -31.74 6.73
C ILE A 19 -28.58 -31.49 5.49
N LYS A 20 -29.10 -32.55 4.84
CA LYS A 20 -30.00 -32.41 3.69
C LYS A 20 -31.29 -31.67 4.05
N LYS A 21 -31.95 -32.05 5.15
CA LYS A 21 -33.18 -31.38 5.63
C LYS A 21 -32.94 -29.90 5.95
N TRP A 22 -31.82 -29.59 6.61
CA TRP A 22 -31.42 -28.21 6.92
C TRP A 22 -31.13 -27.37 5.66
N VAL A 23 -30.48 -27.95 4.64
CA VAL A 23 -30.21 -27.28 3.36
C VAL A 23 -31.50 -26.96 2.61
N GLU A 24 -32.46 -27.88 2.55
CA GLU A 24 -33.75 -27.64 1.89
C GLU A 24 -34.56 -26.55 2.60
N GLU A 25 -34.57 -26.55 3.94
CA GLU A 25 -35.24 -25.51 4.71
C GLU A 25 -34.61 -24.12 4.50
N LYS A 26 -33.28 -24.04 4.44
CA LYS A 26 -32.59 -22.77 4.11
C LYS A 26 -32.88 -22.28 2.69
N LYS A 27 -33.02 -23.18 1.71
CA LYS A 27 -33.44 -22.79 0.35
C LYS A 27 -34.85 -22.22 0.36
N ARG A 28 -35.77 -22.84 1.12
CA ARG A 28 -37.17 -22.38 1.27
C ARG A 28 -37.23 -20.98 1.88
N ILE A 29 -36.55 -20.77 3.01
CA ILE A 29 -36.46 -19.47 3.69
C ILE A 29 -35.82 -18.41 2.77
N SER A 30 -34.75 -18.75 2.07
CA SER A 30 -34.09 -17.83 1.13
C SER A 30 -35.03 -17.42 -0.02
N LYS A 31 -35.82 -18.35 -0.56
CA LYS A 31 -36.80 -18.04 -1.62
C LYS A 31 -37.90 -17.09 -1.12
N GLN A 32 -38.37 -17.28 0.11
CA GLN A 32 -39.35 -16.40 0.74
C GLN A 32 -38.78 -14.99 0.99
N LYS A 33 -37.56 -14.90 1.54
CA LYS A 33 -36.87 -13.62 1.79
C LYS A 33 -36.58 -12.84 0.51
N VAL A 34 -36.08 -13.50 -0.55
CA VAL A 34 -35.87 -12.88 -1.87
C VAL A 34 -37.18 -12.31 -2.41
N ASN A 35 -38.29 -13.05 -2.32
CA ASN A 35 -39.59 -12.56 -2.78
C ASN A 35 -40.11 -11.38 -1.95
N SER A 36 -39.90 -11.37 -0.63
CA SER A 36 -40.26 -10.26 0.26
C SER A 36 -39.46 -8.98 -0.05
N LEU A 37 -38.14 -9.09 -0.16
CA LEU A 37 -37.24 -7.98 -0.50
C LEU A 37 -37.53 -7.39 -1.89
N LEU A 38 -37.84 -8.24 -2.88
CA LEU A 38 -38.25 -7.77 -4.20
C LEU A 38 -39.57 -7.01 -4.16
N LYS A 39 -40.54 -7.45 -3.36
CA LYS A 39 -41.82 -6.77 -3.16
C LYS A 39 -41.66 -5.42 -2.44
N GLU A 40 -40.76 -5.34 -1.47
CA GLU A 40 -40.44 -4.11 -0.75
C GLU A 40 -39.75 -3.07 -1.65
N ILE A 41 -38.78 -3.51 -2.48
CA ILE A 41 -37.99 -2.59 -3.33
C ILE A 41 -38.78 -2.10 -4.56
N TYR A 42 -39.69 -2.92 -5.13
CA TYR A 42 -40.35 -2.63 -6.42
C TYR A 42 -41.87 -2.45 -6.34
N GLY A 43 -42.52 -2.72 -5.21
CA GLY A 43 -43.99 -2.80 -5.12
C GLY A 43 -44.57 -4.09 -5.77
N LEU A 44 -45.81 -4.04 -6.26
CA LEU A 44 -46.56 -5.19 -6.83
C LEU A 44 -46.21 -5.56 -8.29
N LYS A 45 -45.21 -4.95 -8.92
CA LYS A 45 -44.87 -5.27 -10.32
C LYS A 45 -44.07 -6.57 -10.43
N GLU A 46 -44.41 -7.40 -11.42
CA GLU A 46 -43.71 -8.67 -11.66
C GLU A 46 -42.27 -8.46 -12.15
N PHE A 47 -41.36 -9.21 -11.55
CA PHE A 47 -39.91 -9.14 -11.81
C PHE A 47 -39.48 -10.17 -12.87
N PRO A 48 -38.48 -9.87 -13.72
CA PRO A 48 -38.02 -10.81 -14.76
C PRO A 48 -37.55 -12.14 -14.16
N GLU A 49 -38.15 -13.24 -14.60
CA GLU A 49 -37.90 -14.58 -14.06
C GLU A 49 -36.43 -15.02 -14.23
N SER A 50 -35.73 -14.49 -15.24
CA SER A 50 -34.30 -14.72 -15.48
C SER A 50 -33.42 -14.25 -14.31
N LEU A 51 -33.73 -13.09 -13.72
CA LEU A 51 -32.93 -12.48 -12.66
C LEU A 51 -33.25 -13.10 -11.28
N LYS A 52 -34.52 -13.51 -11.04
CA LYS A 52 -34.87 -14.34 -9.87
C LYS A 52 -34.05 -15.63 -9.87
N ASN A 53 -33.94 -16.27 -11.03
CA ASN A 53 -33.18 -17.51 -11.19
C ASN A 53 -31.68 -17.32 -10.97
N GLU A 54 -31.11 -16.18 -11.34
CA GLU A 54 -29.69 -15.87 -11.13
C GLU A 54 -29.36 -15.65 -9.64
N ILE A 55 -30.20 -14.89 -8.94
CA ILE A 55 -30.10 -14.68 -7.49
C ILE A 55 -30.21 -16.01 -6.73
N LEU A 56 -31.18 -16.85 -7.11
CA LEU A 56 -31.38 -18.16 -6.51
C LEU A 56 -30.16 -19.06 -6.71
N LYS A 57 -29.55 -19.03 -7.91
CA LYS A 57 -28.32 -19.78 -8.22
C LYS A 57 -27.14 -19.35 -7.35
N LEU A 58 -26.94 -18.05 -7.14
CA LEU A 58 -25.87 -17.52 -6.27
C LEU A 58 -26.06 -17.98 -4.82
N ARG A 59 -27.28 -17.91 -4.29
CA ARG A 59 -27.58 -18.36 -2.93
C ARG A 59 -27.43 -19.87 -2.77
N ILE A 60 -27.88 -20.65 -3.74
CA ILE A 60 -27.67 -22.11 -3.78
C ILE A 60 -26.17 -22.44 -3.79
N LYS A 61 -25.34 -21.65 -4.48
CA LYS A 61 -23.88 -21.83 -4.48
C LYS A 61 -23.29 -21.60 -3.09
N ILE A 62 -23.67 -20.53 -2.39
CA ILE A 62 -23.22 -20.24 -1.01
C ILE A 62 -23.64 -21.37 -0.06
N ILE A 63 -24.90 -21.83 -0.15
CA ILE A 63 -25.41 -22.94 0.67
C ILE A 63 -24.61 -24.23 0.40
N LYS A 64 -24.22 -24.49 -0.85
CA LYS A 64 -23.37 -25.64 -1.21
C LYS A 64 -21.94 -25.50 -0.69
N GLU A 65 -21.38 -24.29 -0.69
CA GLU A 65 -20.06 -24.01 -0.12
C GLU A 65 -20.07 -24.17 1.41
N GLU A 66 -21.11 -23.70 2.10
CA GLU A 66 -21.34 -23.98 3.52
C GLU A 66 -21.47 -25.48 3.78
N GLN A 67 -22.26 -26.19 2.96
CA GLN A 67 -22.44 -27.64 3.08
C GLN A 67 -21.11 -28.39 2.90
N SER A 68 -20.29 -28.00 1.91
CA SER A 68 -18.96 -28.57 1.68
C SER A 68 -18.00 -28.29 2.83
N TYR A 69 -18.14 -27.13 3.48
CA TYR A 69 -17.35 -26.76 4.64
C TYR A 69 -17.69 -27.62 5.87
N TYR A 70 -18.98 -27.86 6.14
CA TYR A 70 -19.41 -28.70 7.27
C TYR A 70 -19.15 -30.20 7.06
N SER A 71 -19.04 -30.67 5.82
CA SER A 71 -18.79 -32.08 5.49
C SER A 71 -17.31 -32.46 5.39
N ALA A 72 -16.40 -31.49 5.24
CA ALA A 72 -14.96 -31.72 5.17
C ALA A 72 -14.30 -31.71 6.57
N LYS A 73 -14.29 -32.86 7.26
CA LYS A 73 -13.52 -33.10 8.50
C LYS A 73 -12.01 -32.86 8.29
N LYS A 74 -11.51 -31.67 8.68
CA LYS A 74 -10.16 -31.45 9.24
C LYS A 74 -10.29 -30.42 10.37
N SER A 75 -9.66 -30.70 11.51
CA SER A 75 -9.77 -29.95 12.76
C SER A 75 -9.75 -28.44 12.57
N LEU A 76 -10.80 -27.74 13.03
CA LEU A 76 -10.82 -26.28 13.10
C LEU A 76 -9.78 -25.78 14.13
N PRO A 77 -9.15 -24.61 13.90
CA PRO A 77 -8.50 -23.87 14.98
C PRO A 77 -9.51 -23.57 16.10
N THR A 78 -9.09 -23.69 17.35
CA THR A 78 -9.89 -23.51 18.58
C THR A 78 -10.69 -22.19 18.62
N ILE A 79 -10.26 -21.19 17.86
CA ILE A 79 -10.92 -19.88 17.67
C ILE A 79 -12.33 -19.96 17.02
N LEU A 80 -12.69 -21.07 16.38
CA LEU A 80 -13.97 -21.22 15.67
C LEU A 80 -15.00 -22.11 16.40
N LEU A 81 -14.65 -22.67 17.56
CA LEU A 81 -15.55 -23.53 18.33
C LEU A 81 -16.61 -22.74 19.14
N ASN A 82 -16.36 -21.46 19.43
CA ASN A 82 -17.25 -20.62 20.24
C ASN A 82 -18.29 -19.82 19.43
N ASP A 83 -18.41 -20.04 18.12
CA ASP A 83 -19.12 -19.13 17.21
C ASP A 83 -20.27 -19.82 16.45
N LYS A 84 -20.90 -20.81 17.08
CA LYS A 84 -21.89 -21.69 16.42
C LYS A 84 -23.32 -21.13 16.36
N TYR A 85 -23.63 -20.07 17.10
CA TYR A 85 -24.97 -19.45 17.12
C TYR A 85 -25.01 -18.00 16.60
N VAL A 86 -23.87 -17.30 16.50
CA VAL A 86 -23.82 -15.89 16.06
C VAL A 86 -23.71 -15.73 14.55
N ARG A 87 -23.40 -16.81 13.81
CA ARG A 87 -23.17 -16.74 12.36
C ARG A 87 -24.41 -16.94 11.48
N SER A 88 -25.52 -17.53 11.95
CA SER A 88 -26.67 -17.77 11.06
C SER A 88 -27.47 -16.50 10.77
N GLU A 89 -27.79 -15.70 11.79
CA GLU A 89 -28.52 -14.44 11.61
C GLU A 89 -27.64 -13.40 10.89
N LYS A 90 -26.38 -13.21 11.33
CA LYS A 90 -25.47 -12.27 10.68
C LYS A 90 -25.15 -12.58 9.22
N ILE A 91 -25.09 -13.85 8.81
CA ILE A 91 -24.86 -14.21 7.39
C ILE A 91 -26.12 -14.00 6.57
N ASP A 92 -27.30 -14.21 7.16
CA ASP A 92 -28.56 -13.92 6.49
C ASP A 92 -28.78 -12.41 6.36
N ASP A 93 -28.43 -11.63 7.39
CA ASP A 93 -28.46 -10.15 7.35
C ASP A 93 -27.41 -9.60 6.38
N LEU A 94 -26.17 -10.11 6.40
CA LEU A 94 -25.13 -9.75 5.42
C LEU A 94 -25.55 -10.12 3.99
N PHE A 95 -26.22 -11.25 3.81
CA PHE A 95 -26.75 -11.64 2.51
C PHE A 95 -27.90 -10.74 2.08
N GLU A 96 -28.80 -10.36 2.98
CA GLU A 96 -29.89 -9.43 2.69
C GLU A 96 -29.37 -8.03 2.35
N ASP A 97 -28.36 -7.53 3.07
CA ASP A 97 -27.68 -6.28 2.76
C ASP A 97 -26.93 -6.36 1.42
N GLU A 98 -26.10 -7.38 1.22
CA GLU A 98 -25.39 -7.58 -0.05
C GLU A 98 -26.36 -7.78 -1.24
N LEU A 99 -27.50 -8.43 -1.01
CA LEU A 99 -28.55 -8.67 -2.01
C LEU A 99 -29.33 -7.39 -2.30
N ARG A 100 -29.73 -6.61 -1.29
CA ARG A 100 -30.37 -5.29 -1.45
C ARG A 100 -29.45 -4.36 -2.22
N ASP A 101 -28.17 -4.36 -1.87
CA ASP A 101 -27.11 -3.57 -2.49
C ASP A 101 -26.79 -4.10 -3.92
N PHE A 102 -26.81 -5.41 -4.17
CA PHE A 102 -26.72 -6.01 -5.51
C PHE A 102 -27.91 -5.63 -6.39
N ILE A 103 -29.14 -5.71 -5.87
CA ILE A 103 -30.38 -5.35 -6.57
C ILE A 103 -30.41 -3.85 -6.90
N GLN A 104 -30.04 -2.98 -5.95
CA GLN A 104 -29.91 -1.54 -6.19
C GLN A 104 -28.82 -1.21 -7.21
N ARG A 105 -27.65 -1.88 -7.12
CA ARG A 105 -26.54 -1.70 -8.06
C ARG A 105 -26.89 -2.16 -9.48
N GLN A 106 -27.57 -3.29 -9.63
CA GLN A 106 -27.95 -3.86 -10.92
C GLN A 106 -29.06 -3.07 -11.63
N TYR A 107 -29.97 -2.39 -10.92
CA TYR A 107 -31.13 -1.73 -11.57
C TYR A 107 -31.01 -0.20 -11.71
N ILE A 108 -30.63 0.51 -10.63
CA ILE A 108 -30.61 1.99 -10.64
C ILE A 108 -29.26 2.52 -11.19
N HIS A 109 -28.16 1.85 -10.86
CA HIS A 109 -26.82 2.28 -11.26
C HIS A 109 -26.42 1.79 -12.67
N GLU A 110 -26.85 0.61 -13.11
CA GLU A 110 -26.46 0.07 -14.41
C GLU A 110 -27.00 0.89 -15.60
N ASN A 111 -28.20 1.46 -15.53
CA ASN A 111 -28.75 2.20 -16.67
C ASN A 111 -28.00 3.52 -16.92
N ARG A 112 -27.70 4.28 -15.86
CA ARG A 112 -26.96 5.54 -15.99
C ARG A 112 -25.48 5.31 -16.25
N TRP A 113 -24.86 4.33 -15.58
CA TRP A 113 -23.46 4.00 -15.78
C TRP A 113 -23.19 3.41 -17.17
N ARG A 114 -24.02 2.46 -17.65
CA ARG A 114 -23.90 1.91 -19.02
C ARG A 114 -24.16 2.97 -20.07
N LYS A 115 -25.05 3.95 -19.81
CA LYS A 115 -25.25 5.08 -20.73
C LYS A 115 -24.02 5.99 -20.80
N LYS A 116 -23.43 6.36 -19.66
CA LYS A 116 -22.14 7.07 -19.60
C LYS A 116 -21.05 6.33 -20.36
N GLU A 117 -20.89 5.04 -20.06
CA GLU A 117 -19.91 4.18 -20.72
C GLU A 117 -20.10 4.10 -22.24
N ARG A 118 -21.34 3.89 -22.73
CA ARG A 118 -21.65 3.88 -24.17
C ARG A 118 -21.30 5.21 -24.84
N ASN A 119 -21.62 6.33 -24.20
CA ASN A 119 -21.31 7.67 -24.71
C ASN A 119 -19.79 7.92 -24.72
N ASN A 120 -19.09 7.60 -23.63
CA ASN A 120 -17.63 7.66 -23.59
C ASN A 120 -16.99 6.79 -24.68
N ASN A 121 -17.48 5.56 -24.88
CA ASN A 121 -16.98 4.64 -25.91
C ASN A 121 -17.16 5.20 -27.33
N LYS A 122 -18.29 5.88 -27.62
CA LYS A 122 -18.50 6.56 -28.92
C LYS A 122 -17.45 7.64 -29.17
N ILE A 123 -17.13 8.44 -28.15
CA ILE A 123 -16.16 9.53 -28.25
C ILE A 123 -14.74 8.96 -28.38
N ILE A 124 -14.37 8.00 -27.53
CA ILE A 124 -13.03 7.39 -27.53
C ILE A 124 -12.73 6.69 -28.85
N LYS A 125 -13.72 6.03 -29.48
CA LYS A 125 -13.53 5.35 -30.77
C LYS A 125 -13.05 6.27 -31.90
N LYS A 126 -13.28 7.58 -31.82
CA LYS A 126 -12.72 8.56 -32.77
C LYS A 126 -11.19 8.62 -32.73
N TYR A 127 -10.59 8.26 -31.59
CA TYR A 127 -9.15 8.30 -31.32
C TYR A 127 -8.54 6.90 -31.23
N TRP A 128 -9.31 5.84 -31.54
CA TRP A 128 -8.89 4.45 -31.40
C TRP A 128 -9.16 3.65 -32.67
N GLY A 129 -8.13 3.51 -33.51
CA GLY A 129 -8.17 2.77 -34.77
C GLY A 129 -7.38 1.46 -34.73
N LYS A 130 -7.03 0.95 -35.93
CA LYS A 130 -6.24 -0.29 -36.10
C LYS A 130 -4.85 -0.18 -35.47
N LYS A 131 -4.22 1.00 -35.56
CA LYS A 131 -2.88 1.26 -35.01
C LYS A 131 -2.88 1.18 -33.49
N GLU A 132 -3.82 1.85 -32.84
CA GLU A 132 -3.96 1.86 -31.37
C GLU A 132 -4.30 0.47 -30.86
N GLU A 133 -5.16 -0.27 -31.58
CA GLU A 133 -5.47 -1.67 -31.29
C GLU A 133 -4.23 -2.57 -31.34
N GLN A 134 -3.33 -2.37 -32.31
CA GLN A 134 -2.07 -3.13 -32.37
C GLN A 134 -1.12 -2.77 -31.22
N ILE A 135 -0.99 -1.49 -30.88
CA ILE A 135 -0.18 -1.03 -29.75
C ILE A 135 -0.72 -1.62 -28.43
N PHE A 136 -2.04 -1.58 -28.23
CA PHE A 136 -2.71 -2.18 -27.09
C PHE A 136 -2.39 -3.69 -26.98
N LYS A 137 -2.53 -4.44 -28.07
CA LYS A 137 -2.22 -5.88 -28.08
C LYS A 137 -0.76 -6.16 -27.74
N LYS A 138 0.17 -5.38 -28.30
CA LYS A 138 1.61 -5.51 -27.99
C LYS A 138 1.88 -5.23 -26.50
N ASP A 139 1.32 -4.15 -25.95
CA ASP A 139 1.47 -3.79 -24.53
C ASP A 139 0.81 -4.83 -23.61
N TYR A 140 -0.36 -5.38 -24.01
CA TYR A 140 -1.04 -6.49 -23.32
C TYR A 140 -0.16 -7.75 -23.26
N LEU A 141 0.41 -8.17 -24.38
CA LEU A 141 1.25 -9.38 -24.43
C LEU A 141 2.55 -9.20 -23.64
N LEU A 142 3.11 -7.99 -23.61
CA LEU A 142 4.30 -7.65 -22.83
C LEU A 142 4.03 -7.71 -21.32
N ARG A 143 2.90 -7.14 -20.86
CA ARG A 143 2.58 -6.97 -19.44
C ARG A 143 1.65 -8.06 -18.89
N GLY A 144 1.11 -8.92 -19.74
CA GLY A 144 0.16 -9.95 -19.36
C GLY A 144 -1.12 -9.39 -18.75
N ASN A 145 -1.52 -9.97 -17.62
CA ASN A 145 -2.83 -9.71 -17.07
C ASN A 145 -2.90 -8.35 -16.41
N PHE A 146 -3.61 -7.43 -17.06
CA PHE A 146 -3.95 -6.15 -16.46
C PHE A 146 -4.99 -6.32 -15.34
N ASN A 147 -4.59 -6.88 -14.20
CA ASN A 147 -5.45 -6.92 -13.01
C ASN A 147 -5.54 -5.55 -12.32
N ASP A 148 -4.76 -4.56 -12.76
CA ASP A 148 -4.76 -3.20 -12.20
C ASP A 148 -4.79 -2.12 -13.30
N ILE A 149 -5.73 -2.25 -14.24
CA ILE A 149 -5.98 -1.24 -15.28
C ILE A 149 -6.32 0.09 -14.63
N GLN A 150 -7.11 0.10 -13.55
CA GLN A 150 -7.63 1.34 -12.99
C GLN A 150 -6.55 2.30 -12.47
N ARG A 151 -5.45 1.79 -11.86
CA ARG A 151 -4.40 2.69 -11.32
C ARG A 151 -3.41 3.20 -12.36
N SER A 152 -3.30 2.55 -13.51
CA SER A 152 -2.36 2.92 -14.58
C SER A 152 -3.03 3.24 -15.92
N SER A 153 -4.37 3.20 -16.00
CA SER A 153 -5.17 3.31 -17.22
C SER A 153 -4.86 4.58 -17.97
N THR A 154 -4.82 5.71 -17.27
CA THR A 154 -4.55 7.01 -17.88
C THR A 154 -3.20 7.05 -18.57
N ALA A 155 -2.14 6.58 -17.91
CA ALA A 155 -0.79 6.58 -18.47
C ALA A 155 -0.65 5.60 -19.65
N ILE A 156 -1.25 4.41 -19.53
CA ILE A 156 -1.26 3.40 -20.59
C ILE A 156 -2.05 3.90 -21.79
N PHE A 157 -3.24 4.44 -21.56
CA PHE A 157 -4.12 4.96 -22.60
C PHE A 157 -3.45 6.12 -23.35
N LYS A 158 -2.87 7.07 -22.61
CA LYS A 158 -2.09 8.19 -23.16
C LYS A 158 -0.92 7.71 -24.01
N LYS A 159 -0.20 6.66 -23.58
CA LYS A 159 0.85 6.01 -24.37
C LYS A 159 0.32 5.39 -25.66
N ILE A 160 -0.87 4.78 -25.63
CA ILE A 160 -1.46 4.09 -26.78
C ILE A 160 -1.94 5.09 -27.85
N ILE A 161 -2.73 6.09 -27.46
CA ILE A 161 -3.32 7.04 -28.42
C ILE A 161 -2.39 8.23 -28.73
N GLY A 162 -1.37 8.45 -27.91
CA GLY A 162 -0.41 9.55 -28.02
C GLY A 162 -0.84 10.83 -27.28
N GLU A 163 0.14 11.65 -26.88
CA GLU A 163 -0.05 12.88 -26.10
C GLU A 163 -1.04 13.85 -26.74
N ARG A 164 -0.89 14.11 -28.04
CA ARG A 164 -1.74 15.04 -28.79
C ARG A 164 -3.20 14.60 -28.80
N ASN A 165 -3.46 13.35 -29.17
CA ASN A 165 -4.81 12.78 -29.19
C ASN A 165 -5.42 12.70 -27.79
N TYR A 166 -4.61 12.37 -26.78
CA TYR A 166 -5.06 12.37 -25.40
C TYR A 166 -5.52 13.76 -24.94
N ASN A 167 -4.77 14.81 -25.26
CA ASN A 167 -5.13 16.17 -24.91
C ASN A 167 -6.37 16.65 -25.69
N SER A 168 -6.51 16.28 -26.96
CA SER A 168 -7.73 16.54 -27.74
C SER A 168 -8.96 15.85 -27.15
N LEU A 169 -8.87 14.55 -26.84
CA LEU A 169 -9.94 13.79 -26.21
C LEU A 169 -10.30 14.35 -24.83
N LYS A 170 -9.31 14.74 -24.03
CA LYS A 170 -9.54 15.37 -22.71
C LYS A 170 -10.36 16.65 -22.84
N LYS A 171 -10.02 17.51 -23.81
CA LYS A 171 -10.77 18.75 -24.11
C LYS A 171 -12.20 18.44 -24.59
N GLU A 172 -12.37 17.46 -25.47
CA GLU A 172 -13.70 17.07 -25.97
C GLU A 172 -14.59 16.52 -24.84
N LEU A 173 -14.07 15.63 -23.99
CA LEU A 173 -14.81 15.12 -22.84
C LEU A 173 -15.16 16.23 -21.84
N LEU A 174 -14.26 17.18 -21.61
CA LEU A 174 -14.52 18.30 -20.71
C LEU A 174 -15.67 19.18 -21.23
N LYS A 175 -15.63 19.58 -22.51
CA LYS A 175 -16.69 20.39 -23.13
C LYS A 175 -18.06 19.72 -23.10
N ARG A 176 -18.11 18.39 -23.26
CA ARG A 176 -19.36 17.63 -23.20
C ARG A 176 -19.87 17.49 -21.76
N LEU A 177 -18.98 17.35 -20.79
CA LEU A 177 -19.32 17.32 -19.37
C LEU A 177 -19.92 18.68 -18.94
N GLU A 178 -19.32 19.78 -19.39
CA GLU A 178 -19.81 21.16 -19.17
C GLU A 178 -21.22 21.38 -19.77
N ARG A 179 -21.56 20.68 -20.85
CA ARG A 179 -22.91 20.68 -21.46
C ARG A 179 -23.91 19.76 -20.75
N GLY A 180 -23.52 19.14 -19.64
CA GLY A 180 -24.37 18.21 -18.90
C GLY A 180 -24.58 16.85 -19.59
N GLU A 181 -23.76 16.49 -20.59
CA GLU A 181 -23.86 15.16 -21.20
C GLU A 181 -23.55 14.08 -20.17
N GLU A 182 -24.32 12.98 -20.21
CA GLU A 182 -24.05 11.81 -19.39
C GLU A 182 -22.81 11.07 -19.90
N ILE A 183 -21.64 11.53 -19.45
CA ILE A 183 -20.32 10.94 -19.67
C ILE A 183 -19.47 10.99 -18.40
N ASN A 184 -18.36 10.26 -18.40
CA ASN A 184 -17.31 10.31 -17.40
C ASN A 184 -16.16 11.23 -17.84
N GLY A 185 -15.44 11.80 -16.86
CA GLY A 185 -14.15 12.45 -17.10
C GLY A 185 -13.09 11.48 -17.64
N ILE A 186 -12.02 12.03 -18.24
CA ILE A 186 -11.02 11.28 -19.02
C ILE A 186 -10.41 10.07 -18.29
N GLY A 187 -10.16 10.15 -16.99
CA GLY A 187 -9.58 9.04 -16.22
C GLY A 187 -10.50 7.82 -16.18
N ASN A 188 -11.75 8.02 -15.75
CA ASN A 188 -12.75 6.95 -15.70
C ASN A 188 -13.12 6.46 -17.11
N ALA A 189 -13.28 7.37 -18.06
CA ALA A 189 -13.59 7.05 -19.44
C ALA A 189 -12.54 6.12 -20.09
N SER A 190 -11.27 6.47 -19.95
CA SER A 190 -10.15 5.67 -20.47
C SER A 190 -9.96 4.35 -19.72
N GLY A 191 -10.16 4.37 -18.39
CA GLY A 191 -10.12 3.17 -17.55
C GLY A 191 -11.11 2.10 -17.98
N TYR A 192 -12.40 2.45 -18.05
CA TYR A 192 -13.45 1.51 -18.44
C TYR A 192 -13.29 1.03 -19.89
N PHE A 193 -12.87 1.92 -20.81
CA PHE A 193 -12.61 1.52 -22.19
C PHE A 193 -11.50 0.46 -22.28
N LEU A 194 -10.36 0.67 -21.60
CA LEU A 194 -9.27 -0.30 -21.58
C LEU A 194 -9.68 -1.61 -20.91
N GLU A 195 -10.47 -1.55 -19.84
CA GLU A 195 -10.98 -2.72 -19.15
C GLU A 195 -11.84 -3.60 -20.07
N ASN A 196 -12.76 -2.98 -20.81
CA ASN A 196 -13.55 -3.69 -21.82
C ASN A 196 -12.69 -4.29 -22.93
N LYS A 197 -11.66 -3.57 -23.41
CA LYS A 197 -10.72 -4.09 -24.39
C LYS A 197 -9.98 -5.31 -23.85
N VAL A 198 -9.54 -5.27 -22.60
CA VAL A 198 -8.90 -6.40 -21.91
C VAL A 198 -9.85 -7.58 -21.78
N MET A 199 -11.09 -7.37 -21.33
CA MET A 199 -12.08 -8.45 -21.21
C MET A 199 -12.39 -9.09 -22.57
N ALA A 200 -12.61 -8.28 -23.61
CA ALA A 200 -12.84 -8.77 -24.97
C ALA A 200 -11.62 -9.53 -25.52
N PHE A 201 -10.41 -9.04 -25.24
CA PHE A 201 -9.18 -9.72 -25.64
C PHE A 201 -8.99 -11.05 -24.90
N ARG A 202 -9.22 -11.10 -23.58
CA ARG A 202 -9.20 -12.34 -22.78
C ARG A 202 -10.21 -13.39 -23.28
N LYS A 203 -11.40 -12.97 -23.73
CA LYS A 203 -12.42 -13.90 -24.26
C LYS A 203 -11.96 -14.56 -25.57
N ARG A 204 -11.17 -13.83 -26.38
CA ARG A 204 -10.66 -14.30 -27.68
C ARG A 204 -9.33 -15.05 -27.57
N TYR A 205 -8.46 -14.64 -26.65
CA TYR A 205 -7.14 -15.23 -26.42
C TYR A 205 -7.16 -16.04 -25.13
N LYS A 206 -7.02 -17.37 -25.23
CA LYS A 206 -6.72 -18.21 -24.06
C LYS A 206 -5.41 -17.69 -23.45
N PRO A 207 -5.36 -17.34 -22.15
CA PRO A 207 -4.11 -16.92 -21.53
C PRO A 207 -3.07 -18.02 -21.74
N ILE A 208 -1.80 -17.65 -21.96
CA ILE A 208 -0.73 -18.62 -22.13
C ILE A 208 -0.65 -19.45 -20.85
N LYS A 209 -1.25 -20.64 -20.84
CA LYS A 209 -1.29 -21.57 -19.69
C LYS A 209 0.04 -22.32 -19.52
N LYS A 210 1.17 -21.67 -19.82
CA LYS A 210 2.49 -22.26 -19.60
C LYS A 210 2.90 -22.02 -18.16
N SER A 211 2.79 -23.05 -17.35
CA SER A 211 3.33 -23.02 -15.99
C SER A 211 4.85 -23.05 -16.01
N LYS A 212 5.48 -22.39 -15.03
CA LYS A 212 6.92 -22.44 -14.75
C LYS A 212 7.15 -22.86 -13.30
N LYS A 213 8.36 -23.31 -12.99
CA LYS A 213 8.85 -23.43 -11.61
C LYS A 213 9.56 -22.14 -11.23
N CYS A 214 9.27 -21.63 -10.03
CA CYS A 214 9.97 -20.47 -9.48
C CYS A 214 11.45 -20.80 -9.29
N ILE A 215 12.36 -19.97 -9.81
CA ILE A 215 13.81 -20.18 -9.64
C ILE A 215 14.23 -20.11 -8.16
N TYR A 216 13.49 -19.37 -7.33
CA TYR A 216 13.80 -19.27 -5.90
C TYR A 216 13.22 -20.42 -5.07
N CYS A 217 11.90 -20.63 -5.11
CA CYS A 217 11.22 -21.57 -4.21
C CYS A 217 10.77 -22.88 -4.86
N GLY A 218 11.05 -23.08 -6.15
CA GLY A 218 10.65 -24.28 -6.91
C GLY A 218 9.15 -24.42 -7.19
N LYS A 219 8.27 -23.67 -6.50
CA LYS A 219 6.81 -23.77 -6.65
C LYS A 219 6.36 -23.48 -8.08
N LYS A 220 5.40 -24.27 -8.55
CA LYS A 220 4.74 -24.08 -9.85
C LYS A 220 3.91 -22.79 -9.82
N PHE A 221 4.04 -21.97 -10.85
CA PHE A 221 3.25 -20.74 -11.01
C PHE A 221 2.97 -20.47 -12.49
N TYR A 222 2.02 -19.57 -12.75
CA TYR A 222 1.66 -19.14 -14.09
C TYR A 222 2.04 -17.66 -14.24
N PRO A 223 3.08 -17.32 -15.01
CA PRO A 223 3.50 -15.93 -15.18
C PRO A 223 2.38 -15.01 -15.69
N SER A 224 1.50 -15.55 -16.53
CA SER A 224 0.33 -14.84 -17.07
C SER A 224 -0.72 -14.48 -16.02
N LEU A 225 -0.67 -15.02 -14.80
CA LEU A 225 -1.63 -14.72 -13.72
C LEU A 225 -1.07 -13.72 -12.69
N LEU A 226 0.18 -13.28 -12.85
CA LEU A 226 0.81 -12.34 -11.94
C LEU A 226 0.21 -10.93 -12.07
N SER A 227 0.17 -10.19 -10.95
CA SER A 227 -0.30 -8.81 -10.93
C SER A 227 0.67 -7.88 -11.67
N ALA A 228 0.12 -6.98 -12.50
CA ALA A 228 0.86 -5.93 -13.20
C ALA A 228 1.77 -5.10 -12.26
N ASN A 229 1.35 -4.87 -11.01
CA ASN A 229 2.13 -4.13 -10.02
C ASN A 229 3.40 -4.87 -9.59
N LEU A 230 3.34 -6.20 -9.50
CA LEU A 230 4.50 -7.01 -9.13
C LEU A 230 5.50 -7.13 -10.27
N ILE A 231 5.05 -7.00 -11.52
CA ILE A 231 5.93 -7.19 -12.69
C ILE A 231 6.37 -5.87 -13.33
N LYS A 232 5.88 -4.73 -12.82
CA LYS A 232 6.14 -3.38 -13.36
C LYS A 232 7.63 -3.05 -13.50
N TYR A 233 8.45 -3.53 -12.56
CA TYR A 233 9.90 -3.30 -12.53
C TYR A 233 10.71 -4.53 -12.93
N TYR A 234 10.03 -5.58 -13.42
CA TYR A 234 10.69 -6.77 -13.93
C TYR A 234 11.28 -6.48 -15.33
N PRO A 235 12.53 -6.87 -15.63
CA PRO A 235 13.19 -6.59 -16.92
C PRO A 235 12.67 -7.52 -18.03
N ILE A 236 11.38 -7.40 -18.37
CA ILE A 236 10.72 -8.18 -19.43
C ILE A 236 11.01 -7.54 -20.79
N LYS A 237 11.63 -8.30 -21.71
CA LYS A 237 11.94 -7.82 -23.08
C LYS A 237 10.89 -8.24 -24.10
N LYS A 238 10.48 -9.51 -24.10
CA LYS A 238 9.56 -10.07 -25.11
C LYS A 238 8.15 -10.29 -24.58
N ASN A 239 7.99 -10.99 -23.47
CA ASN A 239 6.68 -11.29 -22.87
C ASN A 239 6.79 -11.83 -21.43
N VAL A 240 5.64 -11.92 -20.76
CA VAL A 240 5.54 -12.39 -19.35
C VAL A 240 6.11 -13.78 -19.07
N LEU A 241 6.33 -14.63 -20.06
CA LEU A 241 6.97 -15.93 -19.84
C LEU A 241 8.45 -15.80 -19.44
N GLU A 242 9.05 -14.62 -19.60
CA GLU A 242 10.38 -14.33 -19.07
C GLU A 242 10.40 -14.25 -17.54
N ILE A 243 9.26 -14.09 -16.87
CA ILE A 243 9.22 -14.02 -15.42
C ILE A 243 9.56 -15.38 -14.81
N ASP A 244 10.51 -15.39 -13.88
CA ASP A 244 11.05 -16.59 -13.25
C ASP A 244 10.67 -16.77 -11.77
N TYR A 245 9.91 -15.83 -11.20
CA TYR A 245 9.51 -15.84 -9.80
C TYR A 245 8.00 -15.93 -9.65
N CYS A 246 7.55 -16.74 -8.68
CA CYS A 246 6.14 -16.85 -8.35
C CYS A 246 5.63 -15.59 -7.63
N ASN A 247 4.30 -15.48 -7.52
CA ASN A 247 3.64 -14.37 -6.85
C ASN A 247 4.21 -14.13 -5.44
N ALA A 248 4.26 -15.17 -4.59
CA ALA A 248 4.75 -15.04 -3.22
C ALA A 248 6.19 -14.51 -3.12
N CYS A 249 7.11 -14.97 -3.98
CA CYS A 249 8.49 -14.49 -4.00
C CYS A 249 8.59 -13.05 -4.49
N LEU A 250 7.84 -12.67 -5.54
CA LEU A 250 7.77 -11.28 -6.01
C LEU A 250 7.19 -10.37 -4.93
N THR A 251 6.13 -10.80 -4.25
CA THR A 251 5.52 -10.01 -3.18
C THR A 251 6.48 -9.88 -1.99
N SER A 252 7.24 -10.92 -1.67
CA SER A 252 8.27 -10.83 -0.64
C SER A 252 9.40 -9.85 -1.01
N ALA A 253 9.87 -9.90 -2.26
CA ALA A 253 10.92 -9.03 -2.75
C ALA A 253 10.49 -7.56 -2.89
N PHE A 254 9.25 -7.28 -3.28
CA PHE A 254 8.80 -5.93 -3.65
C PHE A 254 7.90 -5.29 -2.60
N TRP A 255 7.18 -6.06 -1.79
CA TRP A 255 6.32 -5.48 -0.75
C TRP A 255 6.84 -5.77 0.66
N GLY A 256 7.93 -6.52 0.78
CA GLY A 256 8.56 -6.79 2.07
C GLY A 256 7.71 -7.70 2.97
N ILE A 257 6.85 -8.54 2.38
CA ILE A 257 5.99 -9.48 3.12
C ILE A 257 6.59 -10.90 3.15
N TYR A 258 6.01 -11.77 3.98
CA TYR A 258 6.46 -13.16 4.15
C TYR A 258 7.95 -13.29 4.52
N LYS A 259 8.45 -12.37 5.35
CA LYS A 259 9.83 -12.38 5.82
C LYS A 259 9.98 -13.31 7.01
N SER A 260 11.11 -14.04 7.05
CA SER A 260 11.54 -14.73 8.25
C SER A 260 12.01 -13.71 9.29
N LYS A 261 11.90 -14.06 10.57
CA LYS A 261 12.61 -13.32 11.62
C LYS A 261 14.12 -13.47 11.39
N LYS A 262 14.86 -12.40 11.64
CA LYS A 262 16.32 -12.35 11.52
C LYS A 262 16.92 -11.68 12.74
N SER A 263 18.12 -12.13 13.12
CA SER A 263 18.97 -11.44 14.07
C SER A 263 19.49 -10.12 13.47
N GLU A 264 19.94 -9.21 14.34
CA GLU A 264 20.51 -7.93 13.91
C GLU A 264 21.73 -8.14 13.01
N LYS A 265 22.60 -9.12 13.33
CA LYS A 265 23.76 -9.48 12.52
C LYS A 265 23.37 -9.92 11.10
N GLU A 266 22.35 -10.77 10.97
CA GLU A 266 21.87 -11.22 9.65
C GLU A 266 21.27 -10.06 8.85
N MET A 267 20.56 -9.13 9.51
CA MET A 267 20.03 -7.94 8.86
C MET A 267 21.17 -7.06 8.32
N LEU A 268 22.19 -6.76 9.12
CA LEU A 268 23.33 -5.96 8.67
C LEU A 268 24.08 -6.62 7.49
N ILE A 269 24.22 -7.95 7.50
CA ILE A 269 24.82 -8.71 6.40
C ILE A 269 23.96 -8.60 5.13
N ASP A 270 22.64 -8.76 5.24
CA ASP A 270 21.75 -8.68 4.09
C ASP A 270 21.80 -7.32 3.40
N ILE A 271 21.78 -6.22 4.18
CA ILE A 271 21.77 -4.90 3.58
C ILE A 271 23.12 -4.56 2.94
N LYS A 272 24.22 -4.98 3.55
CA LYS A 272 25.55 -4.86 2.96
C LYS A 272 25.59 -5.59 1.61
N LYS A 273 25.16 -6.87 1.58
CA LYS A 273 25.07 -7.66 0.35
C LYS A 273 24.22 -6.98 -0.73
N LEU A 274 23.09 -6.40 -0.34
CA LEU A 274 22.24 -5.67 -1.29
C LEU A 274 22.99 -4.49 -1.91
N ILE A 275 23.66 -3.69 -1.09
CA ILE A 275 24.39 -2.50 -1.51
C ILE A 275 25.58 -2.85 -2.38
N ASP A 276 26.38 -3.85 -1.98
CA ASP A 276 27.52 -4.35 -2.76
C ASP A 276 27.04 -4.87 -4.12
N CYS A 277 25.93 -5.60 -4.15
CA CYS A 277 25.38 -6.14 -5.39
C CYS A 277 24.87 -5.02 -6.31
N ILE A 278 24.11 -4.04 -5.82
CA ILE A 278 23.56 -2.97 -6.68
C ILE A 278 24.57 -1.85 -7.00
N GLY A 279 25.63 -1.71 -6.20
CA GLY A 279 26.70 -0.72 -6.38
C GLY A 279 26.35 0.69 -5.91
N PHE A 280 25.27 0.86 -5.15
CA PHE A 280 24.87 2.15 -4.56
C PHE A 280 24.00 1.95 -3.31
N ILE A 281 23.90 2.98 -2.48
CA ILE A 281 23.05 2.95 -1.28
C ILE A 281 21.60 3.24 -1.67
N PRO A 282 20.66 2.30 -1.49
CA PRO A 282 19.28 2.53 -1.87
C PRO A 282 18.57 3.42 -0.84
N THR A 283 17.44 3.99 -1.24
CA THR A 283 16.55 4.75 -0.35
C THR A 283 15.90 3.81 0.68
N THR A 284 15.43 4.34 1.81
CA THR A 284 14.75 3.55 2.86
C THR A 284 13.52 2.77 2.36
N ASN A 285 12.90 3.21 1.26
CA ASN A 285 11.77 2.55 0.63
C ASN A 285 12.15 1.58 -0.50
N TYR A 286 13.36 1.00 -0.48
CA TYR A 286 13.90 0.13 -1.53
C TYR A 286 13.02 -1.08 -1.90
N PHE A 287 12.18 -1.57 -0.97
CA PHE A 287 11.13 -2.53 -1.29
C PHE A 287 10.04 -1.92 -2.17
N MET A 288 9.47 -0.79 -1.77
CA MET A 288 8.35 -0.16 -2.49
C MET A 288 8.77 0.45 -3.83
N ASN A 289 10.01 0.91 -3.92
CA ASN A 289 10.55 1.56 -5.10
C ASN A 289 11.71 0.76 -5.68
N THR A 290 11.40 -0.37 -6.29
CA THR A 290 12.36 -1.21 -7.02
C THR A 290 12.64 -0.73 -8.44
N ARG A 291 12.48 0.57 -8.72
CA ARG A 291 12.78 1.14 -10.05
C ARG A 291 14.22 0.83 -10.49
N PHE A 292 15.16 0.78 -9.54
CA PHE A 292 16.55 0.44 -9.81
C PHE A 292 16.76 -0.96 -10.39
N LEU A 293 15.78 -1.87 -10.27
CA LEU A 293 15.87 -3.21 -10.85
C LEU A 293 15.62 -3.24 -12.36
N LYS A 294 14.91 -2.24 -12.88
CA LYS A 294 14.38 -2.26 -14.24
C LYS A 294 15.48 -2.34 -15.30
N ASP A 295 16.60 -1.68 -15.04
CA ASP A 295 17.68 -1.50 -16.00
C ASP A 295 18.88 -2.43 -15.70
N LEU A 296 18.74 -3.34 -14.72
CA LEU A 296 19.78 -4.33 -14.42
C LEU A 296 19.86 -5.42 -15.49
N PRO A 297 21.07 -5.89 -15.84
CA PRO A 297 21.27 -7.16 -16.54
C PRO A 297 20.53 -8.31 -15.83
N ARG A 298 20.08 -9.31 -16.59
CA ARG A 298 19.15 -10.32 -16.08
C ARG A 298 19.75 -11.19 -14.98
N ASP A 299 20.99 -11.62 -15.17
CA ASP A 299 21.85 -12.27 -14.18
C ASP A 299 21.92 -11.47 -12.88
N LYS A 300 22.30 -10.19 -12.96
CA LYS A 300 22.37 -9.28 -11.81
C LYS A 300 21.01 -9.07 -11.16
N PHE A 301 19.94 -8.95 -11.95
CA PHE A 301 18.57 -8.90 -11.44
C PHE A 301 18.23 -10.14 -10.61
N HIS A 302 18.62 -11.35 -11.05
CA HIS A 302 18.36 -12.56 -10.29
C HIS A 302 19.11 -12.60 -8.96
N GLU A 303 20.35 -12.12 -8.90
CA GLU A 303 21.11 -11.99 -7.66
C GLU A 303 20.43 -11.03 -6.68
N VAL A 304 20.09 -9.83 -7.13
CA VAL A 304 19.40 -8.83 -6.31
C VAL A 304 18.04 -9.36 -5.83
N MET A 305 17.30 -10.08 -6.67
CA MET A 305 16.03 -10.70 -6.27
C MET A 305 16.19 -11.70 -5.13
N LYS A 306 17.22 -12.56 -5.15
CA LYS A 306 17.49 -13.51 -4.05
C LYS A 306 17.78 -12.78 -2.75
N ILE A 307 18.52 -11.67 -2.81
CA ILE A 307 18.82 -10.83 -1.64
C ILE A 307 17.51 -10.20 -1.14
N LEU A 308 16.77 -9.50 -2.02
CA LEU A 308 15.53 -8.82 -1.66
C LEU A 308 14.46 -9.75 -1.10
N ILE A 309 14.36 -11.01 -1.53
CA ILE A 309 13.43 -11.98 -0.93
C ILE A 309 13.75 -12.23 0.54
N ASN A 310 15.03 -12.19 0.94
CA ASN A 310 15.47 -12.51 2.30
C ASN A 310 15.65 -11.28 3.20
N THR A 311 15.93 -10.11 2.63
CA THR A 311 16.14 -8.87 3.39
C THR A 311 14.83 -8.39 4.04
N CYS A 312 14.87 -7.96 5.31
CA CYS A 312 13.74 -7.33 6.01
C CYS A 312 13.49 -5.89 5.50
N PRO A 313 12.28 -5.33 5.57
CA PRO A 313 12.05 -3.93 5.22
C PRO A 313 12.68 -2.95 6.21
N TYR A 314 12.99 -1.74 5.74
CA TYR A 314 13.47 -0.68 6.64
C TYR A 314 12.43 -0.30 7.69
N SER A 315 11.19 -0.09 7.29
CA SER A 315 10.08 0.23 8.18
C SER A 315 8.84 -0.55 7.78
N GLU A 316 7.82 -0.55 8.64
CA GLU A 316 6.53 -1.16 8.33
C GLU A 316 5.96 -0.61 7.02
N ASN A 317 5.41 -1.49 6.19
CA ASN A 317 4.82 -1.13 4.93
C ASN A 317 3.29 -0.97 5.08
N GLN A 318 2.82 0.27 5.26
CA GLN A 318 1.39 0.57 5.32
C GLN A 318 0.60 0.18 4.04
N ARG A 319 1.26 0.07 2.87
CA ARG A 319 0.60 -0.40 1.62
C ARG A 319 0.44 -1.92 1.54
N ALA A 320 1.18 -2.69 2.34
CA ALA A 320 0.96 -4.12 2.47
C ALA A 320 -0.39 -4.44 3.17
N PHE A 321 -1.01 -3.46 3.83
CA PHE A 321 -2.27 -3.61 4.59
C PHE A 321 -3.55 -3.69 3.75
N ASN A 322 -3.48 -3.52 2.41
CA ASN A 322 -4.60 -3.90 1.55
C ASN A 322 -4.75 -5.44 1.43
N PHE A 323 -3.87 -6.22 2.07
CA PHE A 323 -4.13 -7.63 2.34
C PHE A 323 -4.93 -7.76 3.65
N PRO A 324 -6.06 -8.48 3.64
CA PRO A 324 -6.93 -8.60 4.80
C PRO A 324 -6.29 -9.54 5.82
N TYR A 325 -5.35 -9.07 6.63
CA TYR A 325 -4.86 -9.84 7.77
C TYR A 325 -4.37 -8.95 8.91
N LYS A 326 -5.23 -8.75 9.91
CA LYS A 326 -4.97 -8.09 11.21
C LYS A 326 -3.88 -8.76 12.06
N LYS A 327 -3.25 -9.85 11.58
CA LYS A 327 -2.30 -10.67 12.33
C LYS A 327 -0.82 -10.35 12.07
N THR A 328 -0.52 -9.30 11.30
CA THR A 328 0.85 -8.78 11.13
C THR A 328 1.37 -8.01 12.35
N LYS A 329 0.58 -7.84 13.41
CA LYS A 329 1.04 -7.21 14.66
C LYS A 329 2.11 -8.02 15.42
N GLU A 330 2.28 -9.31 15.13
CA GLU A 330 3.44 -10.10 15.58
C GLU A 330 4.58 -10.03 14.54
N GLY A 331 4.81 -8.83 14.01
CA GLY A 331 5.61 -8.53 12.83
C GLY A 331 7.09 -8.88 12.99
N TYR A 332 7.68 -9.38 11.92
CA TYR A 332 9.14 -9.50 11.80
C TYR A 332 9.81 -8.13 12.02
N PRO A 333 10.96 -8.06 12.70
CA PRO A 333 11.59 -6.79 13.03
C PRO A 333 12.02 -6.04 11.76
N THR A 334 11.75 -4.74 11.72
CA THR A 334 12.25 -3.85 10.67
C THR A 334 13.59 -3.25 11.06
N TYR A 335 14.37 -2.73 10.09
CA TYR A 335 15.62 -2.06 10.44
C TYR A 335 15.39 -0.83 11.32
N LYS A 336 14.26 -0.14 11.17
CA LYS A 336 13.88 0.99 12.01
C LYS A 336 13.66 0.55 13.44
N ASP A 337 13.01 -0.59 13.68
CA ASP A 337 12.76 -1.09 15.04
C ASP A 337 14.06 -1.52 15.73
N LYS A 338 15.02 -2.05 14.97
CA LYS A 338 16.28 -2.60 15.50
C LYS A 338 17.40 -1.58 15.61
N PHE A 339 17.46 -0.61 14.70
CA PHE A 339 18.59 0.30 14.56
C PHE A 339 18.18 1.77 14.57
N GLY A 340 16.89 2.09 14.67
CA GLY A 340 16.36 3.45 14.76
C GLY A 340 16.36 4.19 13.42
N ASN A 341 17.53 4.48 12.86
CA ASN A 341 17.66 5.29 11.64
C ASN A 341 18.54 4.64 10.56
N TRP A 342 18.36 5.07 9.30
CA TRP A 342 19.03 4.47 8.15
C TRP A 342 20.53 4.68 8.14
N LEU A 343 21.02 5.83 8.59
CA LEU A 343 22.46 6.10 8.63
C LEU A 343 23.16 5.13 9.58
N ARG A 344 22.57 4.88 10.76
CA ARG A 344 23.08 3.88 11.72
C ARG A 344 23.13 2.48 11.13
N VAL A 345 22.13 2.08 10.34
CA VAL A 345 22.16 0.80 9.61
C VAL A 345 23.36 0.72 8.68
N LEU A 346 23.64 1.78 7.92
CA LEU A 346 24.75 1.81 6.95
C LEU A 346 26.12 1.77 7.63
N ILE A 347 26.27 2.48 8.76
CA ILE A 347 27.49 2.46 9.57
C ILE A 347 27.70 1.05 10.15
N LEU A 348 26.69 0.49 10.81
CA LEU A 348 26.77 -0.83 11.43
C LEU A 348 26.95 -1.96 10.40
N ALA A 349 26.43 -1.79 9.19
CA ALA A 349 26.66 -2.71 8.08
C ALA A 349 28.07 -2.58 7.47
N GLY A 350 28.87 -1.60 7.91
CA GLY A 350 30.20 -1.33 7.36
C GLY A 350 30.15 -0.96 5.89
N VAL A 351 29.14 -0.17 5.50
CA VAL A 351 28.97 0.38 4.14
C VAL A 351 29.58 1.78 4.03
N LEU A 352 29.57 2.54 5.13
CA LEU A 352 30.14 3.87 5.20
C LEU A 352 31.45 3.82 5.99
N GLU A 353 32.48 4.47 5.43
CA GLU A 353 33.73 4.75 6.14
C GLU A 353 33.50 5.99 7.00
N GLY A 354 33.22 5.77 8.29
CA GLY A 354 32.96 6.83 9.28
C GLY A 354 31.48 7.20 9.47
N TYR A 355 31.25 8.20 10.34
CA TYR A 355 29.92 8.62 10.78
C TYR A 355 29.24 9.62 9.84
N VAL A 356 29.72 9.76 8.60
CA VAL A 356 29.35 10.85 7.71
C VAL A 356 28.94 10.32 6.34
N ARG A 357 27.77 10.73 5.87
CA ARG A 357 27.28 10.48 4.51
C ARG A 357 27.01 11.80 3.79
N LYS A 358 27.87 12.14 2.84
CA LYS A 358 27.61 13.23 1.90
C LYS A 358 26.49 12.85 0.94
N THR A 359 25.58 13.77 0.70
CA THR A 359 24.49 13.65 -0.28
C THR A 359 24.46 14.91 -1.15
N ALA A 360 23.71 14.87 -2.26
CA ALA A 360 23.55 16.04 -3.12
C ALA A 360 22.92 17.26 -2.42
N ARG A 361 22.26 17.07 -1.26
CA ARG A 361 21.54 18.13 -0.52
C ARG A 361 22.11 18.44 0.86
N GLY A 362 23.23 17.83 1.25
CA GLY A 362 23.78 18.02 2.60
C GLY A 362 24.56 16.81 3.11
N THR A 363 24.88 16.82 4.40
CA THR A 363 25.75 15.84 5.05
C THR A 363 25.02 15.20 6.23
N PHE A 364 24.60 13.94 6.09
CA PHE A 364 24.04 13.20 7.21
C PHE A 364 25.16 12.71 8.13
N CYS A 365 25.02 12.96 9.42
CA CYS A 365 25.95 12.47 10.43
C CYS A 365 25.22 12.05 11.72
N ILE A 366 25.89 11.28 12.57
CA ILE A 366 25.37 10.85 13.88
C ILE A 366 26.10 11.64 14.97
N ALA A 367 25.35 12.30 15.85
CA ALA A 367 25.88 12.94 17.05
C ALA A 367 26.34 11.91 18.09
N GLU A 368 27.12 12.35 19.09
CA GLU A 368 27.69 11.46 20.10
C GLU A 368 26.64 10.67 20.90
N ASP A 369 25.45 11.23 21.10
CA ASP A 369 24.32 10.56 21.78
C ASP A 369 23.47 9.67 20.84
N GLY A 370 23.79 9.63 19.55
CA GLY A 370 23.10 8.83 18.55
C GLY A 370 22.03 9.56 17.73
N HIS A 371 21.78 10.86 17.95
CA HIS A 371 20.87 11.63 17.13
C HIS A 371 21.35 11.74 15.67
N LEU A 372 20.39 11.75 14.73
CA LEU A 372 20.67 11.97 13.31
C LEU A 372 20.68 13.47 13.03
N CYS A 373 21.79 13.96 12.49
CA CYS A 373 21.97 15.35 12.08
C CYS A 373 22.04 15.44 10.55
N LEU A 374 21.45 16.48 9.97
CA LEU A 374 21.43 16.73 8.52
C LEU A 374 22.56 17.67 8.06
N SER A 375 23.34 18.17 9.01
CA SER A 375 24.56 18.96 8.78
C SER A 375 25.60 18.75 9.88
N MET A 376 26.87 19.05 9.58
CA MET A 376 27.95 19.04 10.58
C MET A 376 27.74 20.08 11.69
N LYS A 377 27.00 21.15 11.41
CA LYS A 377 26.73 22.23 12.38
C LYS A 377 25.62 21.80 13.35
N GLU A 378 24.60 21.12 12.84
CA GLU A 378 23.64 20.44 13.71
C GLU A 378 24.35 19.45 14.63
N LYS A 379 25.27 18.64 14.10
CA LYS A 379 26.06 17.72 14.93
C LYS A 379 26.88 18.47 16.00
N ALA A 380 27.52 19.57 15.65
CA ALA A 380 28.31 20.36 16.61
C ALA A 380 27.45 20.92 17.75
N ILE A 381 26.22 21.38 17.46
CA ILE A 381 25.28 21.85 18.48
C ILE A 381 24.79 20.68 19.35
N ASP A 382 24.41 19.58 18.73
CA ASP A 382 23.91 18.37 19.39
C ASP A 382 24.99 17.77 20.33
N ASP A 383 26.21 17.56 19.82
CA ASP A 383 27.35 17.11 20.63
C ASP A 383 27.65 18.07 21.78
N TRP A 384 27.52 19.39 21.57
CA TRP A 384 27.72 20.37 22.65
C TRP A 384 26.69 20.19 23.77
N LEU A 385 25.42 19.96 23.41
CA LEU A 385 24.36 19.69 24.40
C LEU A 385 24.67 18.40 25.17
N SER A 386 25.04 17.32 24.49
CA SER A 386 25.37 16.04 25.13
C SER A 386 26.62 16.15 26.03
N LYS A 387 27.69 16.83 25.59
CA LYS A 387 28.92 17.03 26.36
C LYS A 387 28.70 17.81 27.65
N ASN A 388 27.78 18.77 27.62
CA ASN A 388 27.38 19.54 28.80
C ASN A 388 26.26 18.84 29.59
N SER A 389 25.97 17.56 29.33
CA SER A 389 24.99 16.74 30.03
C SER A 389 23.54 17.28 29.98
N PHE A 390 23.20 18.07 28.96
CA PHE A 390 21.83 18.50 28.74
C PHE A 390 21.02 17.39 28.07
N ASN A 391 20.04 16.85 28.81
CA ASN A 391 19.03 15.99 28.21
C ASN A 391 18.16 16.82 27.24
N HIS A 392 18.12 16.42 25.98
CA HIS A 392 17.48 17.21 24.94
C HIS A 392 16.64 16.35 23.99
N GLU A 393 15.50 16.90 23.57
CA GLU A 393 14.61 16.28 22.59
C GLU A 393 14.97 16.80 21.19
N LYS A 394 15.22 15.90 20.24
CA LYS A 394 15.44 16.24 18.82
C LYS A 394 14.12 16.37 18.06
N GLU A 395 14.01 17.41 17.24
CA GLU A 395 12.82 17.72 16.42
C GLU A 395 11.47 17.80 17.19
N PRO A 396 11.42 18.51 18.34
CA PRO A 396 10.21 18.65 19.17
C PRO A 396 9.09 19.35 18.41
N LYS A 397 7.83 18.97 18.64
CA LYS A 397 6.69 19.62 17.97
C LYS A 397 6.38 20.98 18.59
N TYR A 398 6.17 21.99 17.75
CA TYR A 398 5.55 23.25 18.19
C TYR A 398 4.06 23.05 18.54
N PRO A 399 3.49 23.89 19.42
CA PRO A 399 2.06 23.87 19.74
C PRO A 399 1.17 24.03 18.52
N ARG A 400 -0.06 23.52 18.61
CA ARG A 400 -1.10 23.77 17.60
C ARG A 400 -1.52 25.23 17.67
N ASP A 401 -1.62 25.83 16.50
CA ASP A 401 -2.12 27.19 16.33
C ASP A 401 -2.93 27.25 15.03
N GLU A 402 -4.12 27.83 15.04
CA GLU A 402 -5.02 27.81 13.88
C GLU A 402 -4.47 28.58 12.67
N GLU A 403 -3.66 29.60 12.91
CA GLU A 403 -3.10 30.47 11.86
C GLU A 403 -1.72 29.98 11.42
N PHE A 404 -0.85 29.68 12.39
CA PHE A 404 0.58 29.45 12.17
C PHE A 404 0.98 27.97 12.13
N ASN A 405 0.23 27.07 12.78
CA ASN A 405 0.53 25.64 12.83
C ASN A 405 -0.73 24.76 12.96
N PRO A 406 -1.70 24.86 12.03
CA PRO A 406 -3.04 24.28 12.21
C PRO A 406 -3.02 22.75 12.30
N ASN A 407 -2.01 22.15 11.67
CA ASN A 407 -1.85 20.70 11.55
C ASN A 407 -0.78 20.12 12.49
N GLN A 408 -0.19 20.92 13.39
CA GLN A 408 0.90 20.49 14.29
C GLN A 408 2.11 19.84 13.57
N ASN A 409 2.44 20.34 12.38
CA ASN A 409 3.54 19.80 11.57
C ASN A 409 4.87 20.56 11.75
N MET A 410 4.85 21.72 12.40
CA MET A 410 6.07 22.47 12.68
C MET A 410 6.86 21.85 13.81
N ARG A 411 8.19 21.81 13.64
CA ARG A 411 9.14 21.24 14.59
C ARG A 411 10.29 22.19 14.88
N GLY A 412 10.71 22.17 16.14
CA GLY A 412 11.97 22.71 16.66
C GLY A 412 13.16 21.95 16.08
N ASP A 413 14.39 22.44 16.26
CA ASP A 413 15.56 21.58 16.04
C ASP A 413 15.89 20.78 17.30
N TRP A 414 15.91 21.44 18.47
CA TRP A 414 16.05 20.80 19.78
C TRP A 414 15.15 21.45 20.83
N LYS A 415 14.88 20.73 21.91
CA LYS A 415 14.30 21.28 23.14
C LYS A 415 15.07 20.80 24.36
N VAL A 416 15.46 21.75 25.20
CA VAL A 416 16.11 21.54 26.50
C VAL A 416 15.22 22.21 27.53
N GLU A 417 14.61 21.42 28.42
CA GLU A 417 13.63 21.92 29.40
C GLU A 417 12.54 22.79 28.73
N ASN A 418 12.50 24.07 29.05
CA ASN A 418 11.54 25.05 28.52
C ASN A 418 12.09 25.87 27.34
N TYR A 419 13.29 25.57 26.87
CA TYR A 419 13.94 26.24 25.76
C TYR A 419 13.81 25.42 24.47
N TYR A 420 13.30 26.06 23.43
CA TYR A 420 13.45 25.59 22.06
C TYR A 420 14.72 26.17 21.47
N ILE A 421 15.47 25.35 20.74
CA ILE A 421 16.70 25.76 20.08
C ILE A 421 16.51 25.54 18.58
N GLU A 422 16.84 26.55 17.79
CA GLU A 422 16.75 26.54 16.33
C GLU A 422 18.07 26.98 15.74
N TYR A 423 18.56 26.24 14.75
CA TYR A 423 19.72 26.61 13.94
C TYR A 423 19.27 27.15 12.57
N PHE A 424 19.33 28.47 12.42
CA PHE A 424 18.94 29.17 11.19
C PHE A 424 20.09 29.23 10.17
N GLY A 425 20.57 28.07 9.72
CA GLY A 425 21.73 27.93 8.84
C GLY A 425 21.52 28.25 7.36
N LEU A 426 20.28 28.41 6.91
CA LEU A 426 19.92 28.65 5.50
C LEU A 426 19.25 30.04 5.29
N ALA A 427 19.56 31.01 6.14
CA ALA A 427 19.02 32.36 6.05
C ALA A 427 19.28 32.98 4.66
N GLY A 428 18.29 33.67 4.10
CA GLY A 428 18.40 34.38 2.81
C GLY A 428 17.66 33.74 1.64
N SER A 429 16.81 32.75 1.88
CA SER A 429 15.82 32.29 0.88
C SER A 429 14.41 32.58 1.38
N GLU A 430 13.57 33.16 0.51
CA GLU A 430 12.26 33.72 0.89
C GLU A 430 11.34 32.71 1.60
N ASP A 431 11.32 31.45 1.14
CA ASP A 431 10.52 30.38 1.75
C ASP A 431 11.04 29.95 3.12
N TYR A 432 12.36 30.01 3.34
CA TYR A 432 12.98 29.66 4.62
C TYR A 432 12.79 30.76 5.65
N ASP A 433 12.92 32.01 5.22
CA ASP A 433 12.76 33.18 6.09
C ASP A 433 11.30 33.28 6.57
N LYS A 434 10.32 33.05 5.69
CA LYS A 434 8.90 32.95 6.05
C LYS A 434 8.64 31.88 7.13
N LYS A 435 9.24 30.70 7.01
CA LYS A 435 9.08 29.63 8.02
C LYS A 435 9.71 30.02 9.36
N SER A 436 10.86 30.67 9.33
CA SER A 436 11.57 31.15 10.52
C SER A 436 10.74 32.21 11.25
N GLU A 437 10.12 33.13 10.51
CA GLU A 437 9.18 34.11 11.08
C GLU A 437 7.95 33.47 11.71
N ILE A 438 7.36 32.46 11.06
CA ILE A 438 6.23 31.71 11.64
C ILE A 438 6.64 31.06 12.97
N LYS A 439 7.83 30.44 13.05
CA LYS A 439 8.37 29.89 14.30
C LYS A 439 8.52 30.96 15.38
N ARG A 440 9.08 32.13 15.05
CA ARG A 440 9.19 33.27 15.97
C ARG A 440 7.84 33.76 16.47
N LYS A 441 6.84 33.88 15.59
CA LYS A 441 5.46 34.27 15.95
C LYS A 441 4.82 33.25 16.89
N LEU A 442 4.97 31.95 16.63
CA LEU A 442 4.53 30.90 17.53
C LEU A 442 5.20 31.01 18.90
N CYS A 443 6.52 31.19 18.94
CA CYS A 443 7.23 31.33 20.19
C CYS A 443 6.75 32.54 21.00
N SER A 444 6.57 33.68 20.35
CA SER A 444 6.05 34.90 21.00
C SER A 444 4.63 34.70 21.52
N LYS A 445 3.73 34.11 20.72
CA LYS A 445 2.32 33.91 21.09
C LYS A 445 2.15 32.95 22.27
N TYR A 446 2.93 31.87 22.28
CA TYR A 446 2.86 30.82 23.30
C TYR A 446 3.91 30.97 24.41
N LYS A 447 4.62 32.10 24.46
CA LYS A 447 5.68 32.39 25.45
C LYS A 447 6.72 31.27 25.56
N ILE A 448 7.12 30.71 24.41
CA ILE A 448 8.17 29.70 24.32
C ILE A 448 9.52 30.41 24.32
N ASN A 449 10.42 29.99 25.20
CA ASN A 449 11.79 30.52 25.21
C ASN A 449 12.54 29.98 23.99
N LEU A 450 12.81 30.84 23.00
CA LEU A 450 13.51 30.47 21.79
C LEU A 450 14.97 30.92 21.84
N ILE A 451 15.89 30.00 21.56
CA ILE A 451 17.30 30.27 21.33
C ILE A 451 17.58 30.11 19.84
N GLU A 452 17.83 31.23 19.17
CA GLU A 452 18.14 31.26 17.74
C GLU A 452 19.66 31.20 17.53
N ILE A 453 20.19 30.11 17.00
CA ILE A 453 21.60 29.94 16.64
C ILE A 453 21.77 30.28 15.16
N HIS A 454 22.71 31.16 14.85
CA HIS A 454 23.09 31.47 13.47
C HIS A 454 24.49 30.97 13.15
N GLU A 455 24.88 31.07 11.88
CA GLU A 455 26.21 30.65 11.42
C GLU A 455 27.36 31.22 12.26
N LYS A 456 27.30 32.53 12.55
CA LYS A 456 28.29 33.24 13.37
C LYS A 456 28.37 32.76 14.83
N ASP A 457 27.34 32.08 15.32
CA ASP A 457 27.26 31.61 16.71
C ASP A 457 27.94 30.23 16.86
N ILE A 458 28.16 29.47 15.77
CA ILE A 458 28.72 28.11 15.81
C ILE A 458 30.13 28.09 16.40
N SER A 459 30.95 29.10 16.14
CA SER A 459 32.30 29.19 16.72
C SER A 459 32.32 29.56 18.20
N ASN A 460 31.17 29.91 18.80
CA ASN A 460 31.08 30.32 20.20
C ASN A 460 29.75 29.87 20.83
N LEU A 461 29.49 28.56 20.76
CA LEU A 461 28.28 27.95 21.33
C LEU A 461 28.20 28.16 22.84
N ASP A 462 29.31 28.14 23.58
CA ASP A 462 29.33 28.39 25.03
C ASP A 462 28.69 29.72 25.39
N LYS A 463 29.07 30.80 24.70
CA LYS A 463 28.48 32.13 24.94
C LYS A 463 26.99 32.14 24.58
N LYS A 464 26.62 31.49 23.48
CA LYS A 464 25.25 31.51 22.97
C LYS A 464 24.29 30.70 23.84
N LEU A 465 24.73 29.53 24.29
CA LEU A 465 23.96 28.56 25.06
C LEU A 465 24.16 28.72 26.59
N LYS A 466 24.90 29.74 27.03
CA LYS A 466 25.12 30.07 28.45
C LYS A 466 23.83 30.18 29.26
N VAL A 467 22.71 30.54 28.63
CA VAL A 467 21.40 30.61 29.29
C VAL A 467 20.97 29.25 29.87
N LEU A 468 21.37 28.14 29.24
CA LEU A 468 21.09 26.79 29.71
C LEU A 468 21.96 26.42 30.94
N LEU A 469 23.20 26.90 30.97
CA LEU A 469 24.15 26.63 32.08
C LEU A 469 23.70 27.24 33.41
N LYS A 470 22.91 28.32 33.39
CA LYS A 470 22.45 28.99 34.62
C LYS A 470 21.37 28.23 35.37
N ASN A 471 20.70 27.27 34.73
CA ASN A 471 19.60 26.50 35.32
C ASN A 471 19.99 25.07 35.70
N GLY A 472 21.16 24.59 35.29
CA GLY A 472 21.62 23.20 35.52
C GLY A 472 22.30 22.94 36.87
N ASN A 473 22.35 23.93 37.77
CA ASN A 473 22.90 23.80 39.13
C ASN A 473 21.81 24.02 40.20
N ASN A 474 20.77 23.19 40.19
CA ASN A 474 19.84 23.04 41.32
C ASN A 474 19.59 21.56 41.58
#